data_AF-A0A7J7QNH7-F1
#
_entry.id   AF-A0A7J7QNH7-F1
#
_cell.length_a   1.000
_cell.length_b   1.000
_cell.length_c   1.000
_cell.angle_alpha   90.00
_cell.angle_beta   90.00
_cell.angle_gamma   90.00
#
_symmetry.space_group_name_H-M   'P 1'
#
loop_
_entity.id
_entity.type
_entity.pdbx_description
1 polymer ?
#
loop_
_entity_poly.entity_id
_entity_poly.type
_entity_poly.pdbx_seq_one_letter_code
_entity_poly.pdbx_strand_id
1 'polypeptide(L)'
;MSSVADQPSRAAKESTQTYLHLHGLEVYIQDAAQLLLGSTQSCSNGTSSSTAMFMAEYLSSVVGGQHVLWRHHAYVTGTHHNRKVFLACARRVLAPTAAAGRLSMGDVHSLLLLLCPDFPLACVKNAWSSAAALQACTHACRPQNTACSSAGTANTTRTKPAQRVHSTAQSELDLTTQ
;
A
#
# COMPACT_ATOMS: atom_id res chain seq x y z
N MET A 1 30.41 52.69 -23.99
CA MET A 1 30.86 51.65 -23.04
C MET A 1 29.63 51.14 -22.29
N SER A 2 28.97 50.10 -22.79
CA SER A 2 27.94 49.35 -22.05
C SER A 2 28.40 47.91 -21.93
N SER A 3 28.54 47.47 -20.68
CA SER A 3 29.06 46.18 -20.27
C SER A 3 28.05 45.08 -20.59
N VAL A 4 28.40 44.21 -21.55
CA VAL A 4 27.72 42.94 -21.81
C VAL A 4 28.38 41.89 -20.93
N ALA A 5 27.91 41.78 -19.69
CA ALA A 5 28.25 40.68 -18.80
C ALA A 5 27.09 40.50 -17.84
N ASP A 6 26.26 39.47 -18.07
CA ASP A 6 25.83 38.48 -17.08
C ASP A 6 24.68 37.62 -17.63
N GLN A 7 24.98 36.64 -18.47
CA GLN A 7 23.95 35.70 -18.94
C GLN A 7 24.43 34.23 -19.01
N PRO A 8 24.88 33.62 -17.90
CA PRO A 8 24.91 32.16 -17.80
C PRO A 8 23.53 31.70 -17.32
N SER A 9 22.55 31.47 -18.20
CA SER A 9 21.21 31.15 -17.66
C SER A 9 20.28 30.26 -18.46
N ARG A 10 20.25 30.30 -19.79
CA ARG A 10 19.13 29.66 -20.52
C ARG A 10 19.36 28.18 -20.83
N ALA A 11 20.51 27.83 -21.41
CA ALA A 11 20.84 26.45 -21.78
C ALA A 11 21.00 25.51 -20.56
N ALA A 12 21.57 26.01 -19.46
CA ALA A 12 21.70 25.23 -18.22
C ALA A 12 20.33 24.95 -17.57
N LYS A 13 19.41 25.92 -17.60
CA LYS A 13 18.02 25.75 -17.12
C LYS A 13 17.26 24.74 -17.96
N GLU A 14 17.41 24.76 -19.28
CA GLU A 14 16.83 23.75 -20.18
C GLU A 14 17.34 22.34 -19.83
N SER A 15 18.64 22.18 -19.55
CA SER A 15 19.19 20.89 -19.11
C SER A 15 18.62 20.43 -17.77
N THR A 16 18.51 21.31 -16.78
CA THR A 16 17.97 20.96 -15.45
C THR A 16 16.48 20.63 -15.52
N GLN A 17 15.69 21.45 -16.19
CA GLN A 17 14.25 21.25 -16.30
C GLN A 17 13.94 19.98 -17.11
N THR A 18 14.72 19.71 -18.17
CA THR A 18 14.61 18.45 -18.92
C THR A 18 14.92 17.26 -18.03
N TYR A 19 15.95 17.33 -17.18
CA TYR A 19 16.29 16.26 -16.23
C TYR A 19 15.15 16.01 -15.23
N LEU A 20 14.63 17.08 -14.61
CA LEU A 20 13.54 16.97 -13.64
C LEU A 20 12.27 16.38 -14.27
N HIS A 21 11.95 16.79 -15.50
CA HIS A 21 10.81 16.28 -16.25
C HIS A 21 11.00 14.81 -16.62
N LEU A 22 12.16 14.46 -17.19
CA LEU A 22 12.48 13.09 -17.61
C LEU A 22 12.40 12.09 -16.46
N HIS A 23 12.81 12.52 -15.26
CA HIS A 23 12.78 11.70 -14.06
C HIS A 23 11.50 11.87 -13.21
N GLY A 24 10.54 12.70 -13.65
CA GLY A 24 9.29 12.96 -12.93
C GLY A 24 9.48 13.58 -11.54
N LEU A 25 10.61 14.26 -11.30
CA LEU A 25 10.99 14.82 -10.00
C LEU A 25 10.25 16.12 -9.69
N GLU A 26 9.75 16.82 -10.72
CA GLU A 26 9.04 18.09 -10.59
C GLU A 26 7.85 17.99 -9.63
N VAL A 27 7.09 16.90 -9.69
CA VAL A 27 5.93 16.64 -8.81
C VAL A 27 6.36 16.57 -7.35
N TYR A 28 7.50 15.94 -7.07
CA TYR A 28 8.03 15.77 -5.71
C TYR A 28 8.64 17.06 -5.17
N ILE A 29 9.35 17.83 -6.01
CA ILE A 29 9.92 19.12 -5.61
C ILE A 29 8.80 20.13 -5.33
N GLN A 30 7.79 20.20 -6.19
CA GLN A 30 6.65 21.10 -6.00
C GLN A 30 5.86 20.75 -4.73
N ASP A 31 5.61 19.46 -4.50
CA ASP A 31 4.92 18.98 -3.31
C ASP A 31 5.72 19.26 -2.02
N ALA A 32 7.02 18.98 -2.03
CA ALA A 32 7.91 19.31 -0.92
C ALA A 32 7.94 20.81 -0.62
N ALA A 33 7.98 21.66 -1.65
CA ALA A 33 7.92 23.10 -1.50
C ALA A 33 6.58 23.55 -0.88
N GLN A 34 5.45 22.97 -1.29
CA GLN A 34 4.14 23.26 -0.70
C GLN A 34 4.05 22.84 0.76
N LEU A 35 4.57 21.67 1.11
CA LEU A 35 4.64 21.20 2.50
C LEU A 35 5.51 22.11 3.35
N LEU A 36 6.69 22.47 2.84
CA LEU A 36 7.60 23.38 3.52
C LEU A 36 6.90 24.71 3.79
N LEU A 37 6.32 25.34 2.75
CA LEU A 37 5.57 26.60 2.87
C LEU A 37 4.37 26.49 3.82
N GLY A 38 3.62 25.38 3.78
CA GLY A 38 2.50 25.13 4.69
C GLY A 38 2.94 24.95 6.15
N SER A 39 4.15 24.42 6.38
CA SER A 39 4.73 24.24 7.72
C SER A 39 5.45 25.47 8.26
N THR A 40 5.81 26.43 7.40
CA THR A 40 6.66 27.59 7.74
C THR A 40 6.08 28.60 8.73
N GLN A 41 4.81 28.48 9.17
CA GLN A 41 4.36 29.22 10.36
C GLN A 41 5.18 28.85 11.62
N SER A 42 5.84 27.69 11.64
CA SER A 42 6.72 27.25 12.74
C SER A 42 8.22 27.41 12.44
N CYS A 43 8.60 27.69 11.18
CA CYS A 43 10.00 27.73 10.71
C CYS A 43 10.45 29.15 10.31
N SER A 44 10.01 30.17 11.04
CA SER A 44 10.34 31.58 10.76
C SER A 44 11.80 31.98 10.98
N ASN A 45 12.69 31.05 11.35
CA ASN A 45 14.10 31.33 11.61
C ASN A 45 15.01 30.85 10.46
N GLY A 46 14.78 31.42 9.27
CA GLY A 46 15.73 31.71 8.16
C GLY A 46 17.03 30.92 7.96
N THR A 47 17.13 29.66 8.37
CA THR A 47 18.35 28.85 8.21
C THR A 47 18.21 27.95 6.99
N SER A 48 18.99 28.23 5.94
CA SER A 48 19.07 27.42 4.71
C SER A 48 19.37 25.94 4.97
N SER A 49 20.06 25.65 6.08
CA SER A 49 20.31 24.28 6.58
C SER A 49 19.00 23.53 6.89
N SER A 50 17.99 24.20 7.46
CA SER A 50 16.71 23.57 7.80
C SER A 50 15.91 23.17 6.55
N THR A 51 15.91 24.01 5.52
CA THR A 51 15.23 23.72 4.25
C THR A 51 15.89 22.57 3.48
N ALA A 52 17.23 22.55 3.40
CA ALA A 52 17.94 21.47 2.72
C ALA A 52 17.73 20.12 3.42
N MET A 53 17.73 20.11 4.76
CA MET A 53 17.45 18.90 5.54
C MET A 53 16.02 18.40 5.33
N PHE A 54 15.03 19.30 5.34
CA PHE A 54 13.65 18.93 5.04
C PHE A 54 13.51 18.30 3.65
N MET A 55 14.12 18.90 2.63
CA MET A 55 14.10 18.35 1.26
C MET A 55 14.74 16.97 1.19
N ALA A 56 15.88 16.77 1.86
CA ALA A 56 16.55 15.48 1.91
C ALA A 56 15.69 14.41 2.61
N GLU A 57 15.05 14.77 3.72
CA GLU A 57 14.14 13.88 4.45
C GLU A 57 12.89 13.53 3.63
N TYR A 58 12.30 14.52 2.96
CA TYR A 58 11.16 14.30 2.07
C TYR A 58 11.51 13.34 0.92
N LEU A 59 12.63 13.57 0.22
CA LEU A 59 13.06 12.68 -0.86
C LEU A 59 13.41 11.28 -0.35
N SER A 60 13.98 11.17 0.85
CA SER A 60 14.19 9.88 1.52
C SER A 60 12.87 9.16 1.80
N SER A 61 11.82 9.90 2.20
CA SER A 61 10.47 9.37 2.36
C SER A 61 9.84 8.90 1.04
N VAL A 62 10.11 9.60 -0.07
CA VAL A 62 9.70 9.16 -1.43
C VAL A 62 10.37 7.84 -1.79
N VAL A 63 11.68 7.72 -1.59
CA VAL A 63 12.42 6.47 -1.83
C VAL A 63 11.93 5.34 -0.91
N GLY A 64 11.62 5.65 0.35
CA GLY A 64 11.04 4.72 1.33
C GLY A 64 9.56 4.38 1.11
N GLY A 65 8.90 5.07 0.18
CA GLY A 65 7.49 4.85 -0.17
C GLY A 65 6.49 5.27 0.90
N GLN A 66 6.85 6.20 1.79
CA GLN A 66 5.96 6.73 2.83
C GLN A 66 5.23 8.00 2.37
N HIS A 67 5.71 8.65 1.30
CA HIS A 67 5.20 9.92 0.79
C HIS A 67 3.74 9.91 0.31
N VAL A 68 3.17 8.73 0.06
CA VAL A 68 1.78 8.55 -0.40
C VAL A 68 0.76 8.39 0.73
N LEU A 69 1.22 8.19 1.98
CA LEU A 69 0.34 8.01 3.12
C LEU A 69 -0.34 9.32 3.50
N TRP A 70 -1.63 9.25 3.85
CA TRP A 70 -2.45 10.39 4.26
C TRP A 70 -2.58 11.48 3.19
N ARG A 71 -2.35 11.12 1.93
CA ARG A 71 -2.44 12.03 0.79
C ARG A 71 -3.77 11.93 0.09
N HIS A 72 -4.14 13.01 -0.57
CA HIS A 72 -5.28 13.06 -1.46
C HIS A 72 -5.12 12.12 -2.65
N HIS A 73 -6.23 11.56 -3.11
CA HIS A 73 -6.30 10.63 -4.23
C HIS A 73 -5.71 11.22 -5.50
N ALA A 74 -5.89 12.53 -5.74
CA ALA A 74 -5.28 13.24 -6.85
C ALA A 74 -3.74 13.08 -6.88
N TYR A 75 -3.09 13.25 -5.73
CA TYR A 75 -1.64 13.06 -5.59
C TYR A 75 -1.22 11.59 -5.79
N VAL A 76 -1.99 10.65 -5.24
CA VAL A 76 -1.75 9.21 -5.40
C VAL A 76 -1.80 8.81 -6.89
N THR A 77 -2.75 9.37 -7.64
CA THR A 77 -2.89 9.10 -9.08
C THR A 77 -1.94 9.88 -9.97
N GLY A 78 -1.30 10.94 -9.44
CA GLY A 78 -0.50 11.89 -10.22
C GLY A 78 0.74 11.29 -10.89
N THR A 79 1.33 10.23 -10.32
CA THR A 79 2.47 9.53 -10.95
C THR A 79 2.30 8.01 -10.92
N HIS A 80 3.00 7.33 -11.82
CA HIS A 80 3.05 5.86 -11.80
C HIS A 80 3.72 5.32 -10.53
N HIS A 81 4.77 5.99 -10.05
CA HIS A 81 5.46 5.61 -8.82
C HIS A 81 4.53 5.71 -7.61
N ASN A 82 3.76 6.80 -7.49
CA ASN A 82 2.81 7.00 -6.39
C ASN A 82 1.76 5.90 -6.36
N ARG A 83 1.16 5.56 -7.52
CA ARG A 83 0.19 4.45 -7.63
C ARG A 83 0.77 3.12 -7.20
N LYS A 84 1.99 2.79 -7.65
CA LYS A 84 2.67 1.54 -7.29
C LYS A 84 2.93 1.44 -5.79
N VAL A 85 3.47 2.50 -5.19
CA VAL A 85 3.77 2.57 -3.76
C VAL A 85 2.47 2.49 -2.95
N PHE A 86 1.43 3.23 -3.34
CA PHE A 86 0.14 3.20 -2.68
C PHE A 86 -0.47 1.79 -2.68
N LEU A 87 -0.46 1.08 -3.81
CA LEU A 87 -0.93 -0.31 -3.88
C LEU A 87 -0.14 -1.23 -2.96
N ALA A 88 1.18 -1.03 -2.83
CA ALA A 88 2.00 -1.78 -1.89
C ALA A 88 1.58 -1.52 -0.44
N CYS A 89 1.34 -0.26 -0.06
CA CYS A 89 0.85 0.12 1.27
C CYS A 89 -0.56 -0.44 1.53
N ALA A 90 -1.49 -0.29 0.59
CA ALA A 90 -2.84 -0.84 0.66
C ALA A 90 -2.81 -2.36 0.88
N ARG A 91 -1.96 -3.08 0.13
CA ARG A 91 -1.81 -4.54 0.31
C ARG A 91 -1.29 -4.90 1.70
N ARG A 92 -0.36 -4.12 2.28
CA ARG A 92 0.13 -4.35 3.65
C ARG A 92 -0.96 -4.17 4.70
N VAL A 93 -1.87 -3.21 4.50
CA VAL A 93 -3.00 -2.98 5.43
C VAL A 93 -4.10 -4.02 5.24
N LEU A 94 -4.38 -4.43 4.01
CA LEU A 94 -5.45 -5.38 3.70
C LEU A 94 -5.08 -6.84 4.01
N ALA A 95 -3.83 -7.25 3.84
CA ALA A 95 -3.44 -8.66 3.96
C ALA A 95 -3.69 -9.26 5.36
N PRO A 96 -3.33 -8.59 6.48
CA PRO A 96 -3.63 -9.11 7.81
C PRO A 96 -5.14 -9.22 8.07
N THR A 97 -5.91 -8.22 7.67
CA THR A 97 -7.37 -8.21 7.88
C THR A 97 -8.08 -9.26 7.02
N ALA A 98 -7.59 -9.49 5.80
CA ALA A 98 -8.08 -10.57 4.94
C ALA A 98 -7.75 -11.96 5.49
N ALA A 99 -6.64 -12.10 6.22
CA ALA A 99 -6.28 -13.35 6.88
C ALA A 99 -7.11 -13.59 8.15
N ALA A 100 -7.53 -12.54 8.85
CA ALA A 100 -8.33 -12.61 10.07
C ALA A 100 -9.80 -12.98 9.82
N GLY A 101 -10.30 -12.86 8.59
CA GLY A 101 -11.67 -13.21 8.25
C GLY A 101 -12.11 -12.72 6.88
N ARG A 102 -13.42 -12.83 6.61
CA ARG A 102 -13.99 -12.29 5.38
C ARG A 102 -14.09 -10.77 5.47
N LEU A 103 -13.32 -10.07 4.64
CA LEU A 103 -13.49 -8.65 4.38
C LEU A 103 -14.71 -8.41 3.50
N SER A 104 -15.54 -7.42 3.85
CA SER A 104 -16.55 -6.87 2.96
C SER A 104 -15.97 -5.74 2.10
N MET A 105 -16.69 -5.35 1.04
CA MET A 105 -16.32 -4.18 0.23
C MET A 105 -16.24 -2.88 1.07
N GLY A 106 -17.12 -2.74 2.07
CA GLY A 106 -17.14 -1.60 2.98
C GLY A 106 -15.90 -1.55 3.88
N ASP A 107 -15.44 -2.71 4.36
CA ASP A 107 -14.23 -2.82 5.17
C ASP A 107 -12.99 -2.45 4.36
N VAL A 108 -12.91 -2.93 3.11
CA VAL A 108 -11.82 -2.56 2.19
C VAL A 108 -11.80 -1.05 1.96
N HIS A 109 -12.95 -0.43 1.68
CA HIS A 109 -13.02 1.02 1.50
C HIS A 109 -12.60 1.77 2.77
N SER A 110 -13.10 1.35 3.93
CA SER A 110 -12.76 1.97 5.22
C SER A 110 -11.26 1.89 5.54
N LEU A 111 -10.62 0.75 5.25
CA LEU A 111 -9.18 0.58 5.42
C LEU A 111 -8.38 1.44 4.43
N LEU A 112 -8.86 1.60 3.19
CA LEU A 112 -8.24 2.49 2.22
C LEU A 112 -8.37 3.97 2.62
N LEU A 113 -9.46 4.36 3.29
CA LEU A 113 -9.62 5.72 3.82
C LEU A 113 -8.60 6.07 4.90
N LEU A 114 -8.07 5.08 5.64
CA LEU A 114 -6.95 5.28 6.56
C LEU A 114 -5.63 5.61 5.83
N LEU A 115 -5.52 5.32 4.54
CA LEU A 115 -4.33 5.63 3.75
C LEU A 115 -4.53 6.87 2.88
N CYS A 116 -5.76 7.08 2.40
CA CYS A 116 -6.15 8.15 1.48
C CYS A 116 -7.57 8.61 1.83
N PRO A 117 -7.74 9.77 2.49
CA PRO A 117 -9.00 10.18 3.11
C PRO A 117 -10.15 10.46 2.11
N ASP A 118 -9.82 10.70 0.85
CA ASP A 118 -10.76 10.98 -0.24
C ASP A 118 -10.78 9.85 -1.28
N PHE A 119 -10.43 8.61 -0.88
CA PHE A 119 -10.38 7.49 -1.81
C PHE A 119 -11.77 7.18 -2.41
N PRO A 120 -11.91 7.15 -3.75
CA PRO A 120 -13.19 7.01 -4.41
C PRO A 120 -13.79 5.61 -4.24
N LEU A 121 -15.00 5.54 -3.68
CA LEU A 121 -15.75 4.28 -3.51
C LEU A 121 -16.00 3.57 -4.86
N ALA A 122 -16.15 4.33 -5.95
CA ALA A 122 -16.33 3.77 -7.29
C ALA A 122 -15.16 2.86 -7.70
N CYS A 123 -13.92 3.23 -7.35
CA CYS A 123 -12.75 2.39 -7.65
C CYS A 123 -12.80 1.07 -6.87
N VAL A 124 -13.22 1.09 -5.61
CA VAL A 124 -13.39 -0.13 -4.80
C VAL A 124 -14.49 -1.02 -5.40
N LYS A 125 -15.65 -0.45 -5.74
CA LYS A 125 -16.76 -1.18 -6.37
C LYS A 125 -16.34 -1.88 -7.67
N ASN A 126 -15.62 -1.17 -8.54
CA ASN A 126 -15.17 -1.71 -9.82
C ASN A 126 -14.15 -2.85 -9.61
N ALA A 127 -13.18 -2.66 -8.71
CA ALA A 127 -12.20 -3.68 -8.36
C ALA A 127 -12.88 -4.91 -7.74
N TRP A 128 -13.85 -4.70 -6.85
CA TRP A 128 -14.62 -5.75 -6.19
C TRP A 128 -15.43 -6.58 -7.19
N SER A 129 -16.18 -5.93 -8.08
CA SER A 129 -16.96 -6.60 -9.12
C SER A 129 -16.06 -7.41 -10.06
N SER A 130 -14.90 -6.85 -10.43
CA SER A 130 -13.93 -7.53 -11.28
C SER A 130 -13.33 -8.75 -10.58
N ALA A 131 -12.99 -8.63 -9.29
CA ALA A 131 -12.48 -9.74 -8.50
C ALA A 131 -13.53 -10.86 -8.33
N ALA A 132 -14.79 -10.50 -8.07
CA ALA A 132 -15.88 -11.47 -7.98
C ALA A 132 -16.11 -12.22 -9.30
N ALA A 133 -16.06 -11.50 -10.43
CA ALA A 133 -16.16 -12.12 -11.75
C ALA A 133 -14.98 -13.09 -12.02
N LEU A 134 -13.75 -12.69 -11.67
CA LEU A 134 -12.57 -13.56 -11.79
C LEU A 134 -12.68 -14.80 -10.91
N GLN A 135 -13.18 -14.68 -9.69
CA GLN A 135 -13.42 -15.82 -8.78
C GLN A 135 -14.48 -16.76 -9.35
N ALA A 136 -15.58 -16.24 -9.90
CA ALA A 136 -16.59 -17.08 -10.54
C ALA A 136 -16.02 -17.87 -11.72
N CYS A 137 -15.20 -17.22 -12.57
CA CYS A 137 -14.50 -17.88 -13.67
C CYS A 137 -13.49 -18.93 -13.18
N THR A 138 -12.73 -18.67 -12.12
CA THR A 138 -11.76 -19.64 -11.59
C THR A 138 -12.46 -20.87 -10.99
N HIS A 139 -13.62 -20.70 -10.36
CA HIS A 139 -14.44 -21.81 -9.88
C HIS A 139 -15.06 -22.63 -11.00
N ALA A 140 -15.51 -21.99 -12.10
CA ALA A 140 -16.08 -22.67 -13.26
C ALA A 140 -15.05 -23.49 -14.05
N CYS A 141 -13.79 -23.01 -14.13
CA CYS A 141 -12.71 -23.69 -14.83
C CYS A 141 -11.98 -24.76 -13.99
N ARG A 142 -12.42 -25.04 -12.76
CA ARG A 142 -11.82 -26.09 -11.94
C ARG A 142 -12.23 -27.45 -12.51
N PRO A 143 -11.29 -28.28 -13.03
CA PRO A 143 -11.65 -29.59 -13.56
C PRO A 143 -12.28 -30.42 -12.45
N GLN A 144 -13.52 -30.82 -12.65
CA GLN A 144 -14.15 -31.83 -11.81
C GLN A 144 -13.41 -33.13 -12.08
N ASN A 145 -12.44 -33.46 -11.21
CA ASN A 145 -11.95 -34.83 -11.08
C ASN A 145 -13.11 -35.67 -10.51
N THR A 146 -14.09 -35.98 -11.36
CA THR A 146 -15.08 -37.02 -11.12
C THR A 146 -14.36 -38.34 -11.28
N ALA A 147 -13.73 -38.79 -10.19
CA ALA A 147 -13.31 -40.18 -10.07
C ALA A 147 -14.58 -41.04 -10.23
N CYS A 148 -14.62 -41.75 -11.36
CA CYS A 148 -15.62 -42.73 -11.70
C CYS A 148 -15.75 -43.74 -10.55
N SER A 149 -16.92 -43.80 -9.92
CA SER A 149 -17.28 -44.89 -9.03
C SER A 149 -17.50 -46.13 -9.87
N SER A 150 -16.48 -46.98 -10.00
CA SER A 150 -16.67 -48.36 -10.42
C SER A 150 -16.90 -49.22 -9.18
N ALA A 151 -18.10 -49.79 -9.10
CA ALA A 151 -18.49 -50.81 -8.15
C ALA A 151 -17.49 -51.99 -8.14
N GLY A 152 -17.11 -52.42 -6.94
CA GLY A 152 -16.29 -53.61 -6.69
C GLY A 152 -16.63 -54.17 -5.31
N THR A 153 -17.45 -55.21 -5.31
CA THR A 153 -17.91 -56.00 -4.17
C THR A 153 -16.76 -56.76 -3.49
N ALA A 154 -16.96 -57.11 -2.20
CA ALA A 154 -16.22 -58.09 -1.36
C ALA A 154 -15.13 -57.50 -0.44
N ASN A 155 -14.91 -57.93 0.82
CA ASN A 155 -15.66 -58.61 1.88
C ASN A 155 -14.70 -58.63 3.10
N THR A 156 -15.20 -58.61 4.36
CA THR A 156 -14.54 -59.24 5.55
C THR A 156 -13.21 -58.58 6.05
N THR A 157 -12.97 -58.10 7.28
CA THR A 157 -13.30 -58.53 8.65
C THR A 157 -12.80 -57.48 9.67
N ARG A 158 -13.63 -57.19 10.68
CA ARG A 158 -13.32 -57.17 12.13
C ARG A 158 -11.98 -56.56 12.62
N THR A 159 -12.04 -55.40 13.31
CA THR A 159 -11.64 -55.21 14.73
C THR A 159 -11.84 -53.76 15.20
N LYS A 160 -12.44 -53.60 16.38
CA LYS A 160 -12.62 -52.39 17.22
C LYS A 160 -12.12 -52.80 18.63
N PRO A 161 -11.95 -51.93 19.65
CA PRO A 161 -11.75 -50.47 19.73
C PRO A 161 -10.47 -50.09 20.53
N ALA A 162 -10.09 -48.81 20.56
CA ALA A 162 -9.40 -48.24 21.73
C ALA A 162 -9.80 -46.77 21.91
N GLN A 163 -10.48 -46.51 23.03
CA GLN A 163 -10.81 -45.19 23.56
C GLN A 163 -9.52 -44.43 23.90
N ARG A 164 -9.48 -43.12 23.65
CA ARG A 164 -8.58 -42.20 24.37
C ARG A 164 -9.41 -41.17 25.11
N VAL A 165 -9.10 -41.11 26.39
CA VAL A 165 -9.81 -40.46 27.49
C VAL A 165 -9.51 -38.95 27.51
N HIS A 166 -10.47 -38.17 27.99
CA HIS A 166 -10.31 -36.78 28.42
C HIS A 166 -9.18 -36.64 29.46
N SER A 167 -8.38 -35.56 29.39
CA SER A 167 -7.87 -34.96 30.63
C SER A 167 -7.60 -33.47 30.44
N THR A 168 -8.35 -32.70 31.20
CA THR A 168 -8.13 -31.34 31.68
C THR A 168 -6.76 -31.20 32.35
N ALA A 169 -6.09 -30.06 32.16
CA ALA A 169 -5.25 -29.42 33.19
C ALA A 169 -5.02 -27.95 32.84
N GLN A 170 -5.62 -27.07 33.64
CA GLN A 170 -5.23 -25.69 33.85
C GLN A 170 -3.98 -25.66 34.74
N SER A 171 -3.05 -24.73 34.49
CA SER A 171 -2.09 -24.17 35.46
C SER A 171 -1.59 -22.86 34.84
N GLU A 172 -2.08 -21.70 35.29
CA GLU A 172 -1.43 -20.84 36.29
C GLU A 172 0.02 -20.50 35.92
N LEU A 173 0.22 -19.25 35.49
CA LEU A 173 1.52 -18.57 35.54
C LEU A 173 1.32 -17.29 36.35
N ASP A 174 1.99 -17.29 37.51
CA ASP A 174 2.12 -16.21 38.46
C ASP A 174 2.58 -14.90 37.81
N LEU A 175 1.83 -13.83 38.11
CA LEU A 175 2.30 -12.45 38.03
C LEU A 175 2.95 -12.11 39.37
N THR A 176 4.28 -12.11 39.39
CA THR A 176 5.07 -11.39 40.41
C THR A 176 5.87 -10.34 39.65
N THR A 177 5.47 -9.07 39.77
CA THR A 177 6.25 -7.93 39.30
C THR A 177 6.41 -6.97 40.47
N GLN A 178 7.67 -6.74 40.82
CA GLN A 178 8.14 -5.64 41.66
C GLN A 178 7.93 -4.30 40.95
#